data_AF-A0A6J5D2Y6-F1
#
_entry.id   AF-A0A6J5D2Y6-F1
#
_cell.length_a   1.000
_cell.length_b   1.000
_cell.length_c   1.000
_cell.angle_alpha   90.00
_cell.angle_beta   90.00
_cell.angle_gamma   90.00
#
_symmetry.space_group_name_H-M   'P 1'
#
loop_
_entity.id
_entity.type
_entity.pdbx_description
1 polymer ?
#
loop_
_entity_poly.entity_id
_entity_poly.type
_entity_poly.pdbx_seq_one_letter_code
_entity_poly.pdbx_strand_id
1 'polypeptide(L)'
;MLKGFFPPYTPTGKSSLLSPPPWHYAGQVLSLAYDVDTAVAQSYLPENLGIATGRACGHVCEWQSTTDGWELADPVYAQYKEFILLIEVKSRSGELLNFCPLIWVDQDIAMMRGLLQGWPKKIGQVWMTRSYALEHRAAASARAGTVIGASVAAKDRRLVEVKATLNGNEGWPLGLLAHPAVNLAGAPSVVGEPDRGPQRLLRAAVSDVMLGPMVSGTAELHYFDSPHDEIAPLAPSGAVEVSLGVVAITINGADEVKV
;
A
#
# COMPACT_ATOMS: atom_id res chain seq x y z
N MET A 1 3.48 3.38 36.79
CA MET A 1 3.73 3.86 35.41
C MET A 1 2.91 3.00 34.46
N LEU A 2 2.19 3.62 33.53
CA LEU A 2 1.42 2.89 32.50
C LEU A 2 2.38 2.34 31.43
N LYS A 3 2.01 1.24 30.79
CA LYS A 3 2.81 0.51 29.78
C LYS A 3 2.07 0.44 28.44
N GLY A 4 2.82 0.19 27.36
CA GLY A 4 2.31 0.03 25.99
C GLY A 4 3.20 0.78 25.00
N PHE A 5 3.31 0.27 23.76
CA PHE A 5 4.03 0.95 22.69
C PHE A 5 3.16 2.03 22.05
N PHE A 6 1.86 1.75 21.90
CA PHE A 6 0.87 2.67 21.37
C PHE A 6 -0.31 2.75 22.37
N PRO A 7 -1.05 3.87 22.44
CA PRO A 7 -2.24 3.94 23.29
C PRO A 7 -3.27 2.86 22.95
N PRO A 8 -4.14 2.51 23.92
CA PRO A 8 -4.18 2.99 25.30
C PRO A 8 -3.07 2.42 26.19
N TYR A 9 -2.47 3.30 27.01
CA TYR A 9 -1.47 2.91 28.00
C TYR A 9 -2.16 2.36 29.26
N THR A 10 -1.82 1.14 29.66
CA THR A 10 -2.49 0.42 30.76
C THR A 10 -1.48 -0.19 31.73
N PRO A 11 -1.87 -0.64 32.93
CA PRO A 11 -0.90 -1.18 33.90
C PRO A 11 -0.02 -2.33 33.36
N THR A 12 -0.59 -3.15 32.47
CA THR A 12 0.11 -4.29 31.85
C THR A 12 0.59 -4.02 30.43
N GLY A 13 0.02 -3.05 29.73
CA GLY A 13 0.30 -2.77 28.31
C GLY A 13 -0.46 -3.68 27.33
N LYS A 14 -1.26 -4.65 27.81
CA LYS A 14 -2.00 -5.59 26.96
C LYS A 14 -3.05 -4.94 26.06
N SER A 15 -3.52 -3.74 26.43
CA SER A 15 -4.48 -2.99 25.62
C SER A 15 -3.81 -2.12 24.56
N SER A 16 -2.47 -2.09 24.47
CA SER A 16 -1.74 -1.37 23.43
C SER A 16 -2.22 -1.84 22.06
N LEU A 17 -2.71 -0.94 21.21
CA LEU A 17 -3.20 -1.31 19.88
C LEU A 17 -2.09 -1.94 19.03
N LEU A 18 -0.86 -1.46 19.20
CA LEU A 18 0.30 -1.92 18.45
C LEU A 18 1.38 -2.47 19.39
N SER A 19 2.07 -3.50 18.93
CA SER A 19 3.39 -3.90 19.42
C SER A 19 4.50 -3.18 18.62
N PRO A 20 5.68 -2.95 19.19
CA PRO A 20 6.82 -2.42 18.42
C PRO A 20 7.23 -3.41 17.30
N PRO A 21 7.89 -2.94 16.23
CA PRO A 21 8.48 -3.81 15.21
C PRO A 21 9.56 -4.74 15.81
N PRO A 22 9.93 -5.86 15.14
CA PRO A 22 9.62 -6.18 13.74
C PRO A 22 8.17 -6.59 13.50
N TRP A 23 7.63 -6.16 12.36
CA TRP A 23 6.34 -6.59 11.84
C TRP A 23 6.57 -7.42 10.59
N HIS A 24 6.16 -8.69 10.60
CA HIS A 24 6.27 -9.58 9.47
C HIS A 24 4.98 -9.56 8.66
N TYR A 25 5.08 -9.53 7.33
CA TYR A 25 3.95 -9.50 6.41
C TYR A 25 4.12 -10.58 5.35
N ALA A 26 3.02 -11.23 4.98
CA ALA A 26 2.91 -12.06 3.80
C ALA A 26 1.54 -11.81 3.14
N GLY A 27 1.48 -11.72 1.82
CA GLY A 27 0.23 -11.38 1.16
C GLY A 27 0.25 -11.55 -0.34
N GLN A 28 -0.96 -11.60 -0.92
CA GLN A 28 -1.15 -11.56 -2.36
C GLN A 28 -1.26 -10.10 -2.80
N VAL A 29 -0.55 -9.74 -3.86
CA VAL A 29 -0.50 -8.37 -4.40
C VAL A 29 -0.86 -8.40 -5.88
N LEU A 30 -1.91 -7.66 -6.24
CA LEU A 30 -2.23 -7.29 -7.62
C LEU A 30 -1.63 -5.91 -7.90
N SER A 31 -0.56 -5.90 -8.68
CA SER A 31 0.15 -4.68 -9.10
C SER A 31 -0.38 -4.18 -10.43
N LEU A 32 -0.61 -2.87 -10.55
CA LEU A 32 -1.23 -2.21 -11.71
C LEU A 32 -0.38 -1.00 -12.08
N ALA A 33 0.55 -1.16 -13.04
CA ALA A 33 1.40 -0.06 -13.50
C ALA A 33 0.83 0.60 -14.74
N TYR A 34 0.90 1.93 -14.80
CA TYR A 34 0.29 2.72 -15.88
C TYR A 34 0.94 4.09 -16.02
N ASP A 35 0.68 4.75 -17.15
CA ASP A 35 1.12 6.13 -17.40
C ASP A 35 0.11 7.12 -16.81
N VAL A 36 0.59 8.19 -16.19
CA VAL A 36 -0.24 9.26 -15.60
C VAL A 36 0.27 10.62 -16.07
N ASP A 37 -0.59 11.62 -16.13
CA ASP A 37 -0.17 12.99 -16.41
C ASP A 37 0.93 13.43 -15.43
N THR A 38 2.10 13.75 -15.97
CA THR A 38 3.29 14.06 -15.18
C THR A 38 3.10 15.32 -14.33
N ALA A 39 2.37 16.33 -14.82
CA ALA A 39 2.14 17.56 -14.08
C ALA A 39 1.18 17.32 -12.91
N VAL A 40 0.14 16.50 -13.12
CA VAL A 40 -0.75 16.07 -12.03
C VAL A 40 0.05 15.26 -11.01
N ALA A 41 0.81 14.24 -11.42
CA ALA A 41 1.62 13.44 -10.51
C ALA A 41 2.63 14.28 -9.70
N GLN A 42 3.30 15.24 -10.34
CA GLN A 42 4.23 16.15 -9.69
C GLN A 42 3.56 16.98 -8.59
N SER A 43 2.29 17.37 -8.75
CA SER A 43 1.57 18.19 -7.77
C SER A 43 1.31 17.49 -6.42
N TYR A 44 1.39 16.15 -6.40
CA TYR A 44 1.27 15.36 -5.16
C TYR A 44 2.62 15.16 -4.46
N LEU A 45 3.74 15.47 -5.11
CA LEU A 45 5.06 15.24 -4.53
C LEU A 45 5.45 16.35 -3.54
N PRO A 46 6.10 16.00 -2.41
CA PRO A 46 6.77 16.99 -1.57
C PRO A 46 7.88 17.70 -2.35
N GLU A 47 8.03 19.02 -2.14
CA GLU A 47 8.89 19.90 -2.93
C GLU A 47 10.33 19.40 -3.12
N ASN A 48 10.90 18.72 -2.11
CA ASN A 48 12.28 18.26 -2.14
C ASN A 48 12.47 16.80 -2.56
N LEU A 49 11.41 16.03 -2.83
CA LEU A 49 11.55 14.58 -3.06
C LEU A 49 12.17 14.22 -4.41
N GLY A 50 11.82 14.96 -5.48
CA GLY A 50 12.28 14.68 -6.84
C GLY A 50 11.27 15.06 -7.91
N ILE A 51 11.43 14.44 -9.09
CA ILE A 51 10.62 14.69 -10.27
C ILE A 51 9.78 13.45 -10.59
N ALA A 52 8.46 13.61 -10.75
CA ALA A 52 7.58 12.53 -11.19
C ALA A 52 7.99 12.05 -12.60
N THR A 53 8.04 10.74 -12.82
CA THR A 53 8.45 10.19 -14.13
C THR A 53 7.31 10.12 -15.15
N GLY A 54 6.07 10.34 -14.70
CA GLY A 54 4.86 10.03 -15.48
C GLY A 54 4.39 8.58 -15.34
N ARG A 55 5.01 7.79 -14.46
CA ARG A 55 4.57 6.44 -14.11
C ARG A 55 3.92 6.41 -12.73
N ALA A 56 2.85 5.64 -12.61
CA ALA A 56 2.19 5.34 -11.35
C ALA A 56 1.91 3.84 -11.23
N CYS A 57 1.68 3.40 -9.99
CA CYS A 57 1.36 2.01 -9.69
C CYS A 57 0.28 1.94 -8.61
N GLY A 58 -0.80 1.22 -8.88
CA GLY A 58 -1.79 0.82 -7.89
C GLY A 58 -1.51 -0.60 -7.41
N HIS A 59 -1.47 -0.83 -6.11
CA HIS A 59 -1.40 -2.16 -5.51
C HIS A 59 -2.70 -2.46 -4.78
N VAL A 60 -3.36 -3.57 -5.11
CA VAL A 60 -4.44 -4.14 -4.30
C VAL A 60 -3.86 -5.36 -3.58
N CYS A 61 -3.93 -5.37 -2.25
CA CYS A 61 -3.30 -6.39 -1.42
C CYS A 61 -4.28 -7.08 -0.48
N GLU A 62 -4.10 -8.39 -0.28
CA GLU A 62 -4.60 -9.10 0.90
C GLU A 62 -3.40 -9.53 1.74
N TRP A 63 -3.23 -8.89 2.90
CA TRP A 63 -2.12 -9.10 3.82
C TRP A 63 -2.52 -9.98 5.01
N GLN A 64 -1.55 -10.78 5.44
CA GLN A 64 -1.48 -11.35 6.76
C GLN A 64 -0.19 -10.84 7.43
N SER A 65 -0.27 -10.49 8.71
CA SER A 65 0.84 -9.94 9.48
C SER A 65 0.94 -10.54 10.86
N THR A 66 2.15 -10.54 11.43
CA THR A 66 2.41 -11.08 12.76
C THR A 66 3.62 -10.41 13.40
N THR A 67 3.70 -10.47 14.73
CA THR A 67 4.92 -10.17 15.50
C THR A 67 5.59 -11.47 15.91
N ASP A 68 5.37 -11.95 17.12
CA ASP A 68 5.95 -13.19 17.64
C ASP A 68 5.21 -14.47 17.20
N GLY A 69 4.09 -14.33 16.48
CA GLY A 69 3.31 -15.44 15.94
C GLY A 69 1.90 -15.53 16.52
N TRP A 70 1.62 -14.89 17.65
CA TRP A 70 0.31 -15.05 18.31
C TRP A 70 -0.84 -14.56 17.44
N GLU A 71 -0.65 -13.50 16.64
CA GLU A 71 -1.68 -12.93 15.78
C GLU A 71 -2.17 -13.96 14.75
N LEU A 72 -1.33 -14.90 14.33
CA LEU A 72 -1.72 -15.94 13.35
C LEU A 72 -2.79 -16.90 13.89
N ALA A 73 -2.90 -17.03 15.21
CA ALA A 73 -3.97 -17.80 15.85
C ALA A 73 -5.29 -17.00 15.96
N ASP A 74 -5.25 -15.68 15.74
CA ASP A 74 -6.41 -14.78 15.76
C ASP A 74 -6.44 -13.90 14.49
N PRO A 75 -7.01 -14.41 13.37
CA PRO A 75 -6.88 -13.78 12.07
C PRO A 75 -7.49 -12.37 11.97
N VAL A 76 -8.36 -11.98 12.91
CA VAL A 76 -8.87 -10.60 13.00
C VAL A 76 -7.76 -9.59 13.33
N TYR A 77 -6.72 -10.02 14.04
CA TYR A 77 -5.53 -9.20 14.33
C TYR A 77 -4.44 -9.33 13.27
N ALA A 78 -4.39 -10.47 12.56
CA ALA A 78 -3.36 -10.71 11.57
C ALA A 78 -3.70 -10.17 10.18
N GLN A 79 -4.96 -10.20 9.75
CA GLN A 79 -5.34 -10.00 8.35
C GLN A 79 -5.90 -8.61 8.08
N TYR A 80 -5.51 -8.02 6.95
CA TYR A 80 -6.11 -6.79 6.44
C TYR A 80 -5.97 -6.72 4.92
N LYS A 81 -6.75 -5.83 4.30
CA LYS A 81 -6.72 -5.54 2.87
C LYS A 81 -6.29 -4.11 2.66
N GLU A 82 -5.67 -3.85 1.52
CA GLU A 82 -5.03 -2.57 1.28
C GLU A 82 -5.08 -2.19 -0.19
N PHE A 83 -5.29 -0.89 -0.46
CA PHE A 83 -4.98 -0.29 -1.75
C PHE A 83 -3.93 0.79 -1.57
N ILE A 84 -2.81 0.68 -2.29
CA ILE A 84 -1.70 1.64 -2.27
C ILE A 84 -1.61 2.30 -3.63
N LEU A 85 -1.67 3.63 -3.69
CA LEU A 85 -1.30 4.38 -4.87
C LEU A 85 0.14 4.87 -4.74
N LEU A 86 0.94 4.66 -5.78
CA LEU A 86 2.34 5.05 -5.84
C LEU A 86 2.57 5.90 -7.09
N ILE A 87 3.33 6.98 -6.92
CA ILE A 87 3.90 7.77 -8.01
C ILE A 87 5.38 7.44 -8.08
N GLU A 88 5.86 7.08 -9.26
CA GLU A 88 7.28 6.88 -9.49
C GLU A 88 7.99 8.24 -9.59
N VAL A 89 9.09 8.36 -8.85
CA VAL A 89 9.86 9.58 -8.70
C VAL A 89 11.31 9.30 -9.04
N LYS A 90 11.90 10.15 -9.88
CA LYS A 90 13.33 10.24 -10.03
C LYS A 90 13.89 11.23 -9.01
N SER A 91 14.67 10.73 -8.07
CA SER A 91 15.31 11.56 -7.04
C SER A 91 16.38 12.48 -7.64
N ARG A 92 16.85 13.45 -6.86
CA ARG A 92 17.98 14.33 -7.26
C ARG A 92 19.27 13.56 -7.55
N SER A 93 19.49 12.42 -6.87
CA SER A 93 20.64 11.55 -7.13
C SER A 93 20.46 10.63 -8.33
N GLY A 94 19.27 10.64 -8.95
CA GLY A 94 18.93 9.81 -10.11
C GLY A 94 18.36 8.43 -9.76
N GLU A 95 18.21 8.09 -8.48
CA GLU A 95 17.55 6.87 -8.02
C GLU A 95 16.05 6.91 -8.35
N LEU A 96 15.48 5.78 -8.78
CA LEU A 96 14.03 5.61 -8.88
C LEU A 96 13.47 5.23 -7.51
N LEU A 97 12.45 5.96 -7.09
CA LEU A 97 11.73 5.80 -5.84
C LEU A 97 10.22 5.78 -6.12
N ASN A 98 9.44 5.34 -5.15
CA ASN A 98 8.01 5.54 -5.12
C ASN A 98 7.62 6.53 -4.03
N PHE A 99 6.65 7.38 -4.29
CA PHE A 99 5.95 8.19 -3.29
C PHE A 99 4.50 7.72 -3.15
N CYS A 100 4.01 7.53 -1.93
CA CYS A 100 2.62 7.18 -1.69
C CYS A 100 1.79 8.40 -1.27
N PRO A 101 0.99 9.00 -2.18
CA PRO A 101 0.10 10.09 -1.80
C PRO A 101 -1.18 9.60 -1.11
N LEU A 102 -1.71 8.44 -1.49
CA LEU A 102 -3.02 7.95 -1.11
C LEU A 102 -2.99 6.44 -0.87
N ILE A 103 -3.59 5.99 0.24
CA ILE A 103 -3.63 4.58 0.64
C ILE A 103 -4.82 4.32 1.55
N TRP A 104 -5.53 3.21 1.32
CA TRP A 104 -6.68 2.80 2.13
C TRP A 104 -6.51 1.38 2.64
N VAL A 105 -6.91 1.14 3.88
CA VAL A 105 -6.91 -0.18 4.54
C VAL A 105 -8.24 -0.44 5.24
N ASP A 106 -8.56 -1.70 5.51
CA ASP A 106 -9.79 -2.10 6.21
C ASP A 106 -9.61 -2.38 7.71
N GLN A 107 -8.39 -2.26 8.25
CA GLN A 107 -8.09 -2.49 9.67
C GLN A 107 -7.33 -1.32 10.32
N ASP A 108 -7.66 -1.05 11.58
CA ASP A 108 -7.09 0.02 12.40
C ASP A 108 -5.61 -0.22 12.75
N ILE A 109 -5.22 -1.45 13.09
CA ILE A 109 -3.83 -1.84 13.36
C ILE A 109 -2.96 -1.54 12.13
N ALA A 110 -3.44 -1.88 10.93
CA ALA A 110 -2.74 -1.61 9.69
C ALA A 110 -2.63 -0.11 9.40
N MET A 111 -3.70 0.65 9.67
CA MET A 111 -3.74 2.10 9.52
C MET A 111 -2.72 2.77 10.45
N MET A 112 -2.74 2.45 11.75
CA MET A 112 -1.87 3.07 12.75
C MET A 112 -0.40 2.70 12.53
N ARG A 113 -0.09 1.44 12.17
CA ARG A 113 1.28 1.07 11.75
C ARG A 113 1.75 1.86 10.54
N GLY A 114 0.87 2.11 9.57
CA GLY A 114 1.20 2.90 8.38
C GLY A 114 1.52 4.35 8.71
N LEU A 115 0.69 5.00 9.53
CA LEU A 115 0.89 6.41 9.92
C LEU A 115 2.22 6.61 10.66
N LEU A 116 2.63 5.67 11.53
CA LEU A 116 3.95 5.71 12.19
C LEU A 116 5.12 5.66 11.21
N GLN A 117 4.91 5.07 10.03
CA GLN A 117 5.89 4.93 8.95
C GLN A 117 5.72 5.98 7.84
N GLY A 118 4.80 6.93 8.01
CA GLY A 118 4.49 7.98 7.04
C GLY A 118 3.52 7.58 5.93
N TRP A 119 3.07 6.32 5.86
CA TRP A 119 2.01 5.94 4.90
C TRP A 119 0.71 6.66 5.26
N PRO A 120 0.10 7.45 4.35
CA PRO A 120 -1.07 8.27 4.66
C PRO A 120 -2.38 7.45 4.65
N LYS A 121 -2.43 6.39 5.47
CA LYS A 121 -3.53 5.42 5.48
C LYS A 121 -4.84 6.03 5.98
N LYS A 122 -5.90 5.81 5.20
CA LYS A 122 -7.30 6.00 5.61
C LYS A 122 -8.00 4.65 5.75
N ILE A 123 -9.09 4.61 6.53
CA ILE A 123 -10.00 3.47 6.52
C ILE A 123 -10.82 3.46 5.23
N GLY A 124 -10.91 2.29 4.59
CA GLY A 124 -11.76 2.00 3.45
C GLY A 124 -12.21 0.54 3.43
N GLN A 125 -12.90 0.17 2.36
CA GLN A 125 -13.23 -1.21 2.02
C GLN A 125 -12.45 -1.56 0.77
N VAL A 126 -11.68 -2.65 0.84
CA VAL A 126 -10.88 -3.16 -0.27
C VAL A 126 -11.32 -4.59 -0.53
N TRP A 127 -11.55 -4.94 -1.79
CA TRP A 127 -11.91 -6.29 -2.18
C TRP A 127 -11.08 -6.70 -3.40
N MET A 128 -10.65 -7.96 -3.42
CA MET A 128 -9.93 -8.56 -4.53
C MET A 128 -10.41 -9.99 -4.73
N THR A 129 -10.53 -10.44 -5.98
CA THR A 129 -10.77 -11.85 -6.30
C THR A 129 -9.60 -12.68 -5.77
N ARG A 130 -9.91 -13.72 -5.00
CA ARG A 130 -8.91 -14.65 -4.44
C ARG A 130 -8.49 -15.69 -5.46
N SER A 131 -7.19 -15.96 -5.50
CA SER A 131 -6.66 -17.13 -6.21
C SER A 131 -6.37 -18.26 -5.24
N TYR A 132 -6.89 -19.45 -5.53
CA TYR A 132 -6.63 -20.67 -4.77
C TYR A 132 -5.81 -21.65 -5.61
N ALA A 133 -4.91 -22.39 -4.94
CA ALA A 133 -4.05 -23.40 -5.54
C ALA A 133 -4.81 -24.70 -5.86
N LEU A 134 -5.89 -24.61 -6.64
CA LEU A 134 -6.70 -25.74 -7.08
C LEU A 134 -7.33 -25.48 -8.45
N GLU A 135 -7.61 -26.56 -9.18
CA GLU A 135 -8.13 -26.51 -10.55
C GLU A 135 -9.66 -26.41 -10.58
N HIS A 136 -10.20 -25.19 -10.47
CA HIS A 136 -11.64 -24.93 -10.58
C HIS A 136 -11.90 -23.51 -11.10
N ARG A 137 -13.04 -23.28 -11.78
CA ARG A 137 -13.38 -21.94 -12.30
C ARG A 137 -13.46 -20.87 -11.20
N ALA A 138 -14.03 -21.22 -10.05
CA ALA A 138 -14.12 -20.33 -8.90
C ALA A 138 -12.78 -20.13 -8.15
N ALA A 139 -11.75 -20.91 -8.47
CA ALA A 139 -10.44 -20.79 -7.82
C ALA A 139 -9.60 -19.64 -8.38
N ALA A 140 -9.96 -19.10 -9.55
CA ALA A 140 -9.24 -18.02 -10.22
C ALA A 140 -7.70 -18.20 -10.18
N SER A 141 -7.23 -19.42 -10.51
CA SER A 141 -5.81 -19.76 -10.51
C SER A 141 -5.03 -18.81 -11.42
N ALA A 142 -3.82 -18.41 -11.03
CA ALA A 142 -3.03 -17.44 -11.78
C ALA A 142 -2.50 -18.05 -13.11
N ARG A 143 -3.29 -17.95 -14.18
CA ARG A 143 -2.99 -18.48 -15.52
C ARG A 143 -3.66 -17.64 -16.61
N ALA A 144 -3.32 -17.93 -17.87
CA ALA A 144 -3.91 -17.27 -19.03
C ALA A 144 -5.45 -17.29 -19.00
N GLY A 145 -6.07 -16.13 -19.24
CA GLY A 145 -7.51 -15.95 -19.28
C GLY A 145 -8.19 -15.80 -17.92
N THR A 146 -7.47 -15.96 -16.81
CA THR A 146 -8.02 -15.71 -15.48
C THR A 146 -8.30 -14.21 -15.30
N VAL A 147 -9.50 -13.90 -14.80
CA VAL A 147 -9.91 -12.53 -14.47
C VAL A 147 -9.83 -12.32 -12.97
N ILE A 148 -9.16 -11.26 -12.54
CA ILE A 148 -9.07 -10.80 -11.16
C ILE A 148 -9.76 -9.45 -11.07
N GLY A 149 -10.87 -9.39 -10.33
CA GLY A 149 -11.55 -8.14 -10.02
C GLY A 149 -11.01 -7.54 -8.73
N ALA A 150 -10.97 -6.21 -8.65
CA ALA A 150 -10.78 -5.51 -7.38
C ALA A 150 -11.62 -4.25 -7.28
N SER A 151 -11.91 -3.85 -6.04
CA SER A 151 -12.75 -2.70 -5.74
C SER A 151 -12.28 -2.01 -4.45
N VAL A 152 -12.25 -0.67 -4.48
CA VAL A 152 -11.91 0.16 -3.32
C VAL A 152 -13.00 1.19 -3.10
N ALA A 153 -13.50 1.31 -1.88
CA ALA A 153 -14.43 2.35 -1.49
C ALA A 153 -14.04 2.97 -0.14
N ALA A 154 -14.38 4.25 0.06
CA ALA A 154 -14.26 4.91 1.35
C ALA A 154 -15.56 5.65 1.66
N LYS A 155 -16.11 5.48 2.86
CA LYS A 155 -17.34 6.15 3.30
C LYS A 155 -18.48 6.04 2.27
N ASP A 156 -18.73 4.82 1.79
CA ASP A 156 -19.74 4.46 0.79
C ASP A 156 -19.56 5.12 -0.59
N ARG A 157 -18.37 5.66 -0.89
CA ARG A 157 -18.00 6.17 -2.21
C ARG A 157 -17.04 5.20 -2.89
N ARG A 158 -17.39 4.75 -4.09
CA ARG A 158 -16.48 3.98 -4.94
C ARG A 158 -15.31 4.88 -5.35
N LEU A 159 -14.09 4.40 -5.18
CA LEU A 159 -12.85 5.11 -5.52
C LEU A 159 -12.09 4.42 -6.65
N VAL A 160 -12.03 3.08 -6.63
CA VAL A 160 -11.29 2.28 -7.61
C VAL A 160 -12.10 1.07 -8.06
N GLU A 161 -12.09 0.80 -9.37
CA GLU A 161 -12.49 -0.49 -9.96
C GLU A 161 -11.36 -1.04 -10.81
N VAL A 162 -11.14 -2.35 -10.69
CA VAL A 162 -10.14 -3.08 -11.46
C VAL A 162 -10.77 -4.32 -12.05
N LYS A 163 -10.46 -4.58 -13.32
CA LYS A 163 -10.70 -5.87 -13.97
C LYS A 163 -9.42 -6.25 -14.72
N ALA A 164 -8.60 -7.06 -14.08
CA ALA A 164 -7.35 -7.58 -14.62
C ALA A 164 -7.58 -8.91 -15.34
N THR A 165 -6.98 -9.09 -16.52
CA THR A 165 -6.93 -10.35 -17.26
C THR A 165 -5.49 -10.83 -17.34
N LEU A 166 -5.22 -11.98 -16.73
CA LEU A 166 -3.89 -12.59 -16.74
C LEU A 166 -3.60 -13.24 -18.09
N ASN A 167 -2.36 -13.12 -18.56
CA ASN A 167 -1.91 -13.71 -19.83
C ASN A 167 -1.17 -15.04 -19.63
N GLY A 168 -0.84 -15.41 -18.40
CA GLY A 168 -0.14 -16.65 -18.04
C GLY A 168 1.38 -16.62 -18.23
N ASN A 169 1.94 -15.52 -18.72
CA ASN A 169 3.38 -15.31 -18.80
C ASN A 169 3.94 -14.92 -17.43
N GLU A 170 5.25 -15.06 -17.27
CA GLU A 170 5.97 -14.58 -16.09
C GLU A 170 5.69 -13.08 -15.87
N GLY A 171 5.37 -12.74 -14.62
CA GLY A 171 5.24 -11.36 -14.15
C GLY A 171 6.54 -10.87 -13.53
N TRP A 172 6.58 -9.59 -13.20
CA TRP A 172 7.75 -8.94 -12.59
C TRP A 172 7.33 -8.00 -11.47
N PRO A 173 8.26 -7.61 -10.58
CA PRO A 173 7.97 -6.66 -9.52
C PRO A 173 7.60 -5.29 -10.11
N LEU A 174 6.58 -4.64 -9.53
CA LEU A 174 6.09 -3.31 -9.92
C LEU A 174 5.92 -2.42 -8.68
N GLY A 175 5.99 -1.10 -8.86
CA GLY A 175 5.83 -0.12 -7.77
C GLY A 175 6.76 -0.40 -6.59
N LEU A 176 6.21 -0.50 -5.36
CA LEU A 176 7.00 -0.75 -4.14
C LEU A 176 7.79 -2.06 -4.15
N LEU A 177 7.44 -3.02 -5.02
CA LEU A 177 8.18 -4.28 -5.16
C LEU A 177 9.41 -4.12 -6.07
N ALA A 178 9.44 -3.08 -6.92
CA ALA A 178 10.55 -2.79 -7.83
C ALA A 178 11.50 -1.72 -7.27
N HIS A 179 10.95 -0.69 -6.63
CA HIS A 179 11.71 0.46 -6.13
C HIS A 179 11.30 0.83 -4.70
N PRO A 180 12.22 1.36 -3.89
CA PRO A 180 11.91 1.76 -2.51
C PRO A 180 10.81 2.83 -2.44
N ALA A 181 10.00 2.80 -1.38
CA ALA A 181 9.01 3.83 -1.09
C ALA A 181 9.53 4.85 -0.07
N VAL A 182 9.29 6.13 -0.34
CA VAL A 182 9.48 7.25 0.59
C VAL A 182 8.11 7.87 0.85
N ASN A 183 7.79 8.11 2.12
CA ASN A 183 6.49 8.61 2.54
C ASN A 183 6.63 9.88 3.39
N LEU A 184 5.55 10.65 3.51
CA LEU A 184 5.54 11.91 4.26
C LEU A 184 4.78 11.75 5.58
N ALA A 185 5.50 11.75 6.70
CA ALA A 185 4.90 11.75 8.02
C ALA A 185 4.70 13.18 8.54
N GLY A 186 3.51 13.46 9.08
CA GLY A 186 3.22 14.66 9.88
C GLY A 186 2.98 14.32 11.35
N ALA A 187 3.00 15.32 12.21
CA ALA A 187 2.73 15.17 13.65
C ALA A 187 1.77 16.27 14.12
N PRO A 188 0.49 16.22 13.70
CA PRO A 188 -0.46 17.28 14.01
C PRO A 188 -0.66 17.44 15.53
N SER A 189 -0.84 18.67 15.98
CA SER A 189 -1.07 19.02 17.38
C SER A 189 -2.35 19.85 17.50
N VAL A 190 -3.08 19.63 18.59
CA VAL A 190 -4.19 20.48 19.05
C VAL A 190 -3.85 21.15 20.39
N VAL A 191 -2.59 21.06 20.82
CA VAL A 191 -2.09 21.74 22.02
C VAL A 191 -1.72 23.17 21.62
N GLY A 192 -2.48 24.16 22.11
CA GLY A 192 -2.35 25.53 21.65
C GLY A 192 -3.11 25.77 20.35
N GLU A 193 -2.50 26.52 19.42
CA GLU A 193 -3.07 26.71 18.08
C GLU A 193 -2.89 25.44 17.24
N PRO A 194 -3.96 24.89 16.63
CA PRO A 194 -3.85 23.68 15.83
C PRO A 194 -2.93 23.84 14.62
N ASP A 195 -2.01 22.89 14.44
CA ASP A 195 -1.11 22.84 13.29
C ASP A 195 -0.81 21.40 12.86
N ARG A 196 -0.23 21.23 11.66
CA ARG A 196 0.04 19.92 11.03
C ARG A 196 1.34 19.24 11.50
N GLY A 197 2.11 19.91 12.36
CA GLY A 197 3.43 19.52 12.82
C GLY A 197 4.52 19.62 11.76
N PRO A 198 5.78 19.39 12.16
CA PRO A 198 6.88 19.23 11.22
C PRO A 198 6.63 18.01 10.33
N GLN A 199 6.86 18.17 9.03
CA GLN A 199 6.77 17.09 8.05
C GLN A 199 8.13 16.44 7.86
N ARG A 200 8.18 15.10 7.84
CA ARG A 200 9.40 14.31 7.70
C ARG A 200 9.23 13.28 6.59
N LEU A 201 10.23 13.15 5.74
CA LEU A 201 10.28 12.07 4.76
C LEU A 201 10.82 10.81 5.42
N LEU A 202 10.07 9.71 5.36
CA LEU A 202 10.42 8.45 5.98
C LEU A 202 10.54 7.35 4.94
N ARG A 203 11.49 6.44 5.15
CA ARG A 203 11.64 5.20 4.38
C ARG A 203 11.55 4.03 5.34
N ALA A 204 10.74 3.03 5.00
CA ALA A 204 10.64 1.83 5.82
C ALA A 204 11.97 1.04 5.82
N ALA A 205 12.39 0.59 7.00
CA ALA A 205 13.55 -0.28 7.16
C ALA A 205 13.12 -1.74 6.91
N VAL A 206 13.14 -2.16 5.64
CA VAL A 206 12.65 -3.46 5.19
C VAL A 206 13.77 -4.50 5.15
N SER A 207 13.50 -5.70 5.67
CA SER A 207 14.34 -6.91 5.55
C SER A 207 13.54 -8.12 5.07
N ASP A 208 14.22 -9.24 4.85
CA ASP A 208 13.62 -10.56 4.55
C ASP A 208 12.61 -10.55 3.40
N VAL A 209 12.92 -9.78 2.35
CA VAL A 209 12.08 -9.68 1.17
C VAL A 209 12.07 -11.02 0.42
N MET A 210 10.89 -11.61 0.28
CA MET A 210 10.65 -12.81 -0.52
C MET A 210 9.58 -12.51 -1.56
N LEU A 211 9.92 -12.73 -2.83
CA LEU A 211 8.99 -12.61 -3.95
C LEU A 211 8.70 -14.02 -4.48
N GLY A 212 7.44 -14.44 -4.39
CA GLY A 212 6.97 -15.66 -5.03
C GLY A 212 6.81 -15.48 -6.55
N PRO A 213 6.45 -16.55 -7.27
CA PRO A 213 6.13 -16.47 -8.68
C PRO A 213 5.05 -15.41 -8.95
N MET A 214 5.23 -14.65 -10.04
CA MET A 214 4.29 -13.64 -10.49
C MET A 214 3.75 -13.99 -11.87
N VAL A 215 2.52 -13.57 -12.16
CA VAL A 215 1.88 -13.75 -13.47
C VAL A 215 1.48 -12.40 -14.02
N SER A 216 1.88 -12.13 -15.27
CA SER A 216 1.56 -10.86 -15.92
C SER A 216 0.17 -10.86 -16.56
N GLY A 217 -0.28 -9.66 -16.95
CA GLY A 217 -1.55 -9.45 -17.63
C GLY A 217 -1.77 -7.99 -18.01
N THR A 218 -3.03 -7.66 -18.29
CA THR A 218 -3.49 -6.28 -18.52
C THR A 218 -4.75 -6.00 -17.73
N ALA A 219 -5.09 -4.72 -17.52
CA ALA A 219 -6.26 -4.34 -16.75
C ALA A 219 -7.08 -3.20 -17.37
N GLU A 220 -8.39 -3.24 -17.12
CA GLU A 220 -9.24 -2.05 -17.06
C GLU A 220 -9.15 -1.50 -15.64
N LEU A 221 -8.70 -0.25 -15.49
CA LEU A 221 -8.54 0.43 -14.20
C LEU A 221 -9.28 1.77 -14.24
N HIS A 222 -10.20 1.97 -13.29
CA HIS A 222 -10.99 3.19 -13.20
C HIS A 222 -10.84 3.81 -11.81
N TYR A 223 -10.50 5.09 -11.78
CA TYR A 223 -10.59 5.93 -10.59
C TYR A 223 -11.81 6.84 -10.69
N PHE A 224 -12.55 6.96 -9.60
CA PHE A 224 -13.81 7.70 -9.55
C PHE A 224 -13.67 8.98 -8.74
N ASP A 225 -14.43 10.01 -9.11
CA ASP A 225 -14.53 11.25 -8.36
C ASP A 225 -15.10 11.01 -6.95
N SER A 226 -14.55 11.73 -5.98
CA SER A 226 -15.04 11.76 -4.61
C SER A 226 -14.96 13.18 -4.06
N PRO A 227 -15.94 13.61 -3.24
CA PRO A 227 -15.90 14.93 -2.61
C PRO A 227 -14.77 15.08 -1.57
N HIS A 228 -14.13 13.99 -1.15
CA HIS A 228 -13.18 13.97 -0.03
C HIS A 228 -11.92 13.13 -0.28
N ASP A 229 -11.76 12.61 -1.50
CA ASP A 229 -10.62 11.78 -1.90
C ASP A 229 -10.20 12.15 -3.34
N GLU A 230 -8.97 12.65 -3.49
CA GLU A 230 -8.47 13.19 -4.76
C GLU A 230 -7.74 12.11 -5.58
N ILE A 231 -8.36 10.94 -5.76
CA ILE A 231 -7.74 9.85 -6.55
C ILE A 231 -7.97 10.02 -8.06
N ALA A 232 -9.13 10.54 -8.46
CA ALA A 232 -9.52 10.66 -9.86
C ALA A 232 -8.51 11.41 -10.76
N PRO A 233 -7.85 12.50 -10.31
CA PRO A 233 -6.83 13.16 -11.12
C PRO A 233 -5.64 12.26 -11.48
N LEU A 234 -5.36 11.23 -10.68
CA LEU A 234 -4.25 10.28 -10.90
C LEU A 234 -4.66 9.06 -11.73
N ALA A 235 -5.80 9.16 -12.45
CA ALA A 235 -6.32 8.09 -13.30
C ALA A 235 -5.32 7.68 -14.40
N PRO A 236 -5.36 6.41 -14.82
CA PRO A 236 -4.49 5.91 -15.87
C PRO A 236 -4.75 6.58 -17.21
N SER A 237 -3.67 6.84 -17.93
CA SER A 237 -3.66 7.16 -19.35
C SER A 237 -3.12 5.95 -20.11
N GLY A 238 -3.88 5.44 -21.08
CA GLY A 238 -3.47 4.30 -21.91
C GLY A 238 -3.57 2.94 -21.22
N ALA A 239 -2.61 2.07 -21.52
CA ALA A 239 -2.64 0.67 -21.10
C ALA A 239 -2.20 0.49 -19.65
N VAL A 240 -2.77 -0.51 -18.97
CA VAL A 240 -2.43 -0.88 -17.61
C VAL A 240 -1.77 -2.25 -17.61
N GLU A 241 -0.53 -2.31 -17.15
CA GLU A 241 0.24 -3.53 -16.98
C GLU A 241 -0.10 -4.17 -15.63
N VAL A 242 -0.25 -5.50 -15.62
CA VAL A 242 -0.58 -6.26 -14.41
C VAL A 242 0.57 -7.17 -14.03
N SER A 243 0.83 -7.29 -12.73
CA SER A 243 1.58 -8.39 -12.14
C SER A 243 0.89 -8.87 -10.86
N LEU A 244 0.42 -10.12 -10.84
CA LEU A 244 -0.18 -10.76 -9.67
C LEU A 244 0.83 -11.72 -9.03
N GLY A 245 1.10 -11.56 -7.74
CA GLY A 245 2.07 -12.40 -7.04
C GLY A 245 1.81 -12.51 -5.54
N VAL A 246 2.65 -13.30 -4.87
CA VAL A 246 2.69 -13.39 -3.40
C VAL A 246 4.02 -12.85 -2.92
N VAL A 247 4.00 -12.05 -1.85
CA VAL A 247 5.17 -11.36 -1.31
C VAL A 247 5.21 -11.56 0.20
N ALA A 248 6.41 -11.67 0.76
CA ALA A 248 6.65 -11.53 2.19
C ALA A 248 7.78 -10.53 2.46
N ILE A 249 7.63 -9.76 3.54
CA ILE A 249 8.61 -8.76 3.98
C ILE A 249 8.59 -8.64 5.52
N THR A 250 9.69 -8.16 6.09
CA THR A 250 9.77 -7.73 7.48
C THR A 250 10.01 -6.22 7.54
N ILE A 251 9.24 -5.51 8.37
CA ILE A 251 9.46 -4.08 8.64
C ILE A 251 10.05 -3.95 10.05
N ASN A 252 11.28 -3.43 10.13
CA ASN A 252 12.02 -3.26 11.39
C ASN A 252 11.84 -1.87 12.02
N GLY A 253 11.28 -0.92 11.28
CA GLY A 253 11.14 0.48 11.67
C GLY A 253 11.06 1.39 10.45
N ALA A 254 11.41 2.66 10.63
CA ALA A 254 11.55 3.62 9.55
C ALA A 254 12.71 4.58 9.83
N ASP A 255 13.41 4.97 8.77
CA ASP A 255 14.51 5.93 8.79
C ASP A 255 14.06 7.25 8.16
N GLU A 256 14.53 8.37 8.72
CA GLU A 256 14.32 9.69 8.11
C GLU A 256 15.23 9.88 6.91
N VAL A 257 14.65 10.26 5.78
CA VAL A 257 15.35 10.50 4.52
C VAL A 257 15.75 11.96 4.43
N LYS A 258 17.04 12.22 4.22
CA LYS A 258 17.55 13.55 3.90
C LYS A 258 17.61 13.68 2.37
N VAL A 259 16.91 14.66 1.81
CA VAL A 259 16.81 14.92 0.34
C VAL A 259 17.31 16.31 -0.01
#